data_AF-A0A144MJZ7-F1
#
_entry.id   AF-A0A144MJZ7-F1
#
_cell.length_a   1.000
_cell.length_b   1.000
_cell.length_c   1.000
_cell.angle_alpha   90.00
_cell.angle_beta   90.00
_cell.angle_gamma   90.00
#
_symmetry.space_group_name_H-M   'P 1'
#
loop_
_entity.id
_entity.type
_entity.pdbx_description
1 polymer ?
#
loop_
_entity_poly.entity_id
_entity_poly.type
_entity_poly.pdbx_seq_one_letter_code
_entity_poly.pdbx_strand_id
1 'polypeptide(L)'
;MTSGGTTGGTDAAGATVGQKRRLRQPFVYRRHHFTPTGVLDYLFFLFAGAASTWLALLILLKGFSLGWWQVLTLLVFWGVVSYLALPRLHRILSQIYVPNYFIGRTRTSDGLLGDPVNLAWRGEEAQIHHAMREAGWILADSITPASTWEIIRSTVTKRSYPQAPVSPLLLFGRRQDFAYQQEVDGDPGQRHHVRFWKCPNGWLLPGGHQADWLAAGTYDKAVGISLFTLQFTHKIEENTDVERDHIVDTVTGVNEAISVDRIKDFSTGYHSRNGGGDAIVTDGHLPIVDVNEVVADEADHPERLELALDATRIYSESRSVSEVTKTLWRQRPLQTVVGAALVLILLLFQAWDVISMLLDWNGLRSEVVGFSSDIAAVSDDTATRIVAGVLVGVSLLIGCLQVIASASVFRGSNRARLWILTLSTISVIVSMTNYFTGDRDLATNMYALTTIAMQVAVLLALSSDSSRMFTRFSTAALRAERQDRGLED
;
A
#
# COMPACT_ATOMS: atom_id res chain seq x y z
N MET A 1 20.00 70.32 -45.17
CA MET A 1 20.66 70.09 -46.48
C MET A 1 21.72 69.03 -46.22
N THR A 2 21.78 67.83 -46.78
CA THR A 2 21.12 67.12 -47.90
C THR A 2 21.54 65.64 -47.72
N SER A 3 20.57 64.70 -47.62
CA SER A 3 20.36 63.53 -48.50
C SER A 3 21.53 62.53 -48.57
N GLY A 4 21.36 61.24 -48.25
CA GLY A 4 20.60 60.22 -48.99
C GLY A 4 21.25 58.84 -48.71
N GLY A 5 20.62 57.68 -48.92
CA GLY A 5 19.46 57.41 -49.73
C GLY A 5 18.76 56.10 -49.37
N THR A 6 17.53 56.06 -49.87
CA THR A 6 16.59 54.95 -49.99
C THR A 6 16.86 54.14 -51.26
N THR A 7 16.67 52.82 -51.18
CA THR A 7 15.90 51.92 -52.10
C THR A 7 16.15 50.49 -51.62
N GLY A 8 15.21 49.55 -51.50
CA GLY A 8 13.83 49.42 -51.95
C GLY A 8 13.63 47.92 -52.24
N GLY A 9 12.61 47.28 -51.70
CA GLY A 9 12.44 45.84 -51.92
C GLY A 9 11.33 45.13 -51.16
N THR A 10 10.09 45.51 -51.48
CA THR A 10 8.88 44.64 -51.54
C THR A 10 8.41 43.93 -50.27
N ASP A 11 7.37 44.52 -49.68
CA ASP A 11 6.36 43.85 -48.87
C ASP A 11 5.67 42.74 -49.68
N ALA A 12 5.84 41.50 -49.22
CA ALA A 12 4.88 40.43 -49.44
C ALA A 12 4.43 39.95 -48.06
N ALA A 13 3.39 40.59 -47.54
CA ALA A 13 2.67 40.18 -46.34
C ALA A 13 1.95 38.84 -46.60
N GLY A 14 2.68 37.75 -46.42
CA GLY A 14 2.16 36.38 -46.36
C GLY A 14 1.98 35.98 -44.90
N ALA A 15 0.72 35.78 -44.52
CA ALA A 15 0.26 35.36 -43.21
C ALA A 15 1.09 34.22 -42.57
N THR A 16 1.85 34.53 -41.52
CA THR A 16 2.22 33.54 -40.51
C THR A 16 1.15 33.57 -39.42
N VAL A 17 0.10 32.78 -39.65
CA VAL A 17 -0.82 32.35 -38.59
C VAL A 17 0.04 31.76 -37.48
N GLY A 18 0.10 32.46 -36.35
CA GLY A 18 0.80 32.00 -35.16
C GLY A 18 0.19 30.69 -34.68
N GLN A 19 0.80 29.58 -35.08
CA GLN A 19 0.54 28.29 -34.48
C GLN A 19 1.13 28.35 -33.06
N LYS A 20 0.33 28.83 -32.10
CA LYS A 20 0.60 28.60 -30.67
C LYS A 20 0.69 27.09 -30.51
N ARG A 21 1.91 26.55 -30.53
CA ARG A 21 2.20 25.17 -30.16
C ARG A 21 1.75 25.04 -28.70
N ARG A 22 0.51 24.59 -28.49
CA ARG A 22 -0.08 24.38 -27.16
C ARG A 22 0.73 23.27 -26.51
N LEU A 23 1.72 23.67 -25.70
CA LEU A 23 2.59 22.75 -24.99
C LEU A 23 1.72 21.92 -24.04
N ARG A 24 1.74 20.59 -24.19
CA ARG A 24 1.13 19.66 -23.23
C ARG A 24 1.70 19.98 -21.86
N GLN A 25 0.83 20.30 -20.90
CA GLN A 25 1.30 20.62 -19.56
C GLN A 25 1.78 19.34 -18.88
N PRO A 26 2.96 19.35 -18.24
CA PRO A 26 3.40 18.22 -17.44
C PRO A 26 2.38 17.95 -16.33
N PHE A 27 1.93 16.70 -16.22
CA PHE A 27 0.98 16.31 -15.18
C PHE A 27 1.68 16.24 -13.82
N VAL A 28 1.33 17.16 -12.92
CA VAL A 28 1.87 17.21 -11.55
C VAL A 28 0.76 16.97 -10.55
N TYR A 29 0.78 15.81 -9.87
CA TYR A 29 -0.21 15.45 -8.86
C TYR A 29 0.16 16.02 -7.49
N ARG A 30 -0.38 17.18 -7.06
CA ARG A 30 -0.13 17.72 -5.70
C ARG A 30 -1.05 17.09 -4.64
N ARG A 31 -0.47 16.52 -3.58
CA ARG A 31 -1.21 16.06 -2.39
C ARG A 31 -1.83 17.26 -1.66
N HIS A 32 -3.15 17.43 -1.76
CA HIS A 32 -3.87 18.40 -0.93
C HIS A 32 -4.16 17.77 0.43
N HIS A 33 -3.72 18.42 1.51
CA HIS A 33 -3.84 17.92 2.87
C HIS A 33 -5.28 17.99 3.42
N PHE A 34 -6.12 18.90 2.90
CA PHE A 34 -7.50 19.07 3.35
C PHE A 34 -8.48 19.17 2.17
N THR A 35 -9.19 18.08 1.91
CA THR A 35 -10.37 18.05 1.03
C THR A 35 -11.50 17.33 1.76
N PRO A 36 -12.78 17.60 1.46
CA PRO A 36 -13.90 16.85 2.06
C PRO A 36 -13.78 15.34 1.87
N THR A 37 -13.29 14.92 0.70
CA THR A 37 -12.98 13.51 0.41
C THR A 37 -11.80 12.97 1.23
N GLY A 38 -10.87 13.83 1.66
CA GLY A 38 -9.79 13.49 2.60
C GLY A 38 -10.30 13.21 4.00
N VAL A 39 -11.24 14.02 4.49
CA VAL A 39 -11.89 13.80 5.79
C VAL A 39 -12.66 12.48 5.79
N LEU A 40 -13.47 12.23 4.75
CA LEU A 40 -14.18 10.95 4.60
C LEU A 40 -13.23 9.74 4.55
N ASP A 41 -12.14 9.84 3.77
CA ASP A 41 -11.11 8.79 3.73
C ASP A 41 -10.52 8.51 5.13
N TYR A 42 -10.29 9.56 5.92
CA TYR A 42 -9.77 9.42 7.27
C TYR A 42 -10.80 8.80 8.23
N LEU A 43 -12.08 9.16 8.12
CA LEU A 43 -13.15 8.57 8.92
C LEU A 43 -13.32 7.08 8.62
N PHE A 44 -13.36 6.67 7.35
CA PHE A 44 -13.35 5.25 6.97
C PHE A 44 -12.09 4.57 7.48
N PHE A 45 -10.95 5.28 7.45
CA PHE A 45 -9.70 4.72 7.92
C PHE A 45 -9.74 4.38 9.41
N LEU A 46 -10.25 5.30 10.24
CA LEU A 46 -10.46 5.10 11.68
C LEU A 46 -11.51 4.02 11.96
N PHE A 47 -12.65 4.09 11.29
CA PHE A 47 -13.74 3.13 11.49
C PHE A 47 -13.32 1.69 11.18
N ALA A 48 -12.53 1.47 10.12
CA ALA A 48 -11.99 0.14 9.82
C ALA A 48 -11.10 -0.41 10.95
N GLY A 49 -10.36 0.46 11.66
CA GLY A 49 -9.58 0.07 12.85
C GLY A 49 -10.48 -0.34 14.02
N ALA A 50 -11.50 0.45 14.31
CA ALA A 50 -12.49 0.10 15.34
C ALA A 50 -13.24 -1.20 14.99
N ALA A 51 -13.69 -1.34 13.75
CA ALA A 51 -14.43 -2.51 13.27
C ALA A 51 -13.58 -3.79 13.26
N SER A 52 -12.29 -3.73 12.92
CA SER A 52 -11.38 -4.88 13.01
C SER A 52 -11.08 -5.30 14.45
N THR A 53 -10.97 -4.34 15.37
CA THR A 53 -10.85 -4.63 16.80
C THR A 53 -12.13 -5.30 17.33
N TRP A 54 -13.30 -4.78 16.96
CA TRP A 54 -14.58 -5.37 17.31
C TRP A 54 -14.74 -6.79 16.74
N LEU A 55 -14.38 -7.01 15.47
CA LEU A 55 -14.36 -8.34 14.86
C LEU A 55 -13.47 -9.32 15.63
N ALA A 56 -12.26 -8.91 16.02
CA ALA A 56 -11.38 -9.73 16.83
C ALA A 56 -12.03 -10.14 18.16
N LEU A 57 -12.70 -9.20 18.83
CA LEU A 57 -13.45 -9.48 20.06
C LEU A 57 -14.58 -10.49 19.83
N LEU A 58 -15.36 -10.36 18.74
CA LEU A 58 -16.41 -11.33 18.40
C LEU A 58 -15.85 -12.74 18.19
N ILE A 59 -14.75 -12.87 17.45
CA ILE A 59 -14.09 -14.17 17.21
C ILE A 59 -13.60 -14.77 18.53
N LEU A 60 -12.99 -13.97 19.40
CA LEU A 60 -12.51 -14.41 20.71
C LEU A 60 -13.66 -14.92 21.59
N LEU A 61 -14.75 -14.14 21.70
CA LEU A 61 -15.91 -14.50 22.50
C LEU A 61 -16.58 -15.78 22.00
N LYS A 62 -16.66 -15.97 20.68
CA LYS A 62 -17.16 -17.22 20.07
C LYS A 62 -16.26 -18.42 20.38
N GLY A 63 -14.94 -18.23 20.44
CA GLY A 63 -13.99 -19.30 20.70
C GLY A 63 -14.27 -20.03 22.02
N PHE A 64 -14.76 -19.33 23.05
CA PHE A 64 -15.07 -19.93 24.35
C PHE A 64 -16.25 -20.89 24.34
N SER A 65 -17.11 -20.89 23.30
CA SER A 65 -18.29 -21.76 23.23
C SER A 65 -18.08 -23.02 22.38
N LEU A 66 -16.88 -23.24 21.81
CA LEU A 66 -16.64 -24.22 20.74
C LEU A 66 -15.83 -25.46 21.15
N GLY A 67 -15.55 -25.67 22.44
CA GLY A 67 -14.79 -26.83 22.92
C GLY A 67 -13.42 -26.95 22.25
N TRP A 68 -13.06 -28.12 21.70
CA TRP A 68 -11.77 -28.33 21.02
C TRP A 68 -11.55 -27.46 19.78
N TRP A 69 -12.62 -27.02 19.10
CA TRP A 69 -12.52 -26.09 17.97
C TRP A 69 -12.06 -24.69 18.38
N GLN A 70 -12.03 -24.40 19.69
CA GLN A 70 -11.43 -23.18 20.24
C GLN A 70 -10.00 -22.97 19.75
N VAL A 71 -9.21 -24.03 19.54
CA VAL A 71 -7.84 -23.90 19.02
C VAL A 71 -7.84 -23.25 17.62
N LEU A 72 -8.72 -23.71 16.73
CA LEU A 72 -8.85 -23.13 15.40
C LEU A 72 -9.35 -21.69 15.48
N THR A 73 -10.32 -21.40 16.36
CA THR A 73 -10.80 -20.04 16.58
C THR A 73 -9.72 -19.12 17.14
N LEU A 74 -8.85 -19.60 18.02
CA LEU A 74 -7.70 -18.86 18.53
C LEU A 74 -6.65 -18.59 17.44
N LEU A 75 -6.43 -19.51 16.51
CA LEU A 75 -5.58 -19.28 15.35
C LEU A 75 -6.16 -18.20 14.42
N VAL A 76 -7.47 -18.26 14.14
CA VAL A 76 -8.16 -17.23 13.35
C VAL A 76 -8.14 -15.87 14.08
N PHE A 77 -8.40 -15.87 15.38
CA PHE A 77 -8.31 -14.69 16.23
C PHE A 77 -6.91 -14.07 16.17
N TRP A 78 -5.86 -14.87 16.37
CA TRP A 78 -4.48 -14.43 16.23
C TRP A 78 -4.23 -13.85 14.84
N GLY A 79 -4.70 -14.51 13.77
CA GLY A 79 -4.59 -13.98 12.41
C GLY A 79 -5.22 -12.60 12.24
N VAL A 80 -6.45 -12.41 12.73
CA VAL A 80 -7.16 -11.13 12.66
C VAL A 80 -6.47 -10.05 13.51
N VAL A 81 -6.05 -10.38 14.73
CA VAL A 81 -5.36 -9.42 15.60
C VAL A 81 -4.02 -9.01 14.99
N SER A 82 -3.21 -9.99 14.61
CA SER A 82 -1.82 -9.78 14.20
C SER A 82 -1.69 -9.14 12.82
N TYR A 83 -2.56 -9.49 11.87
CA TYR A 83 -2.45 -9.03 10.48
C TYR A 83 -3.45 -7.95 10.08
N LEU A 84 -4.51 -7.71 10.88
CA LEU A 84 -5.53 -6.71 10.58
C LEU A 84 -5.62 -5.62 11.66
N ALA A 85 -5.93 -6.00 12.91
CA ALA A 85 -6.28 -5.02 13.95
C ALA A 85 -5.06 -4.25 14.49
N LEU A 86 -4.00 -4.95 14.94
CA LEU A 86 -2.80 -4.30 15.49
C LEU A 86 -2.06 -3.44 14.45
N PRO A 87 -1.78 -3.91 13.21
CA PRO A 87 -1.17 -3.08 12.18
C PRO A 87 -1.97 -1.81 11.92
N ARG A 88 -3.31 -1.92 11.92
CA ARG A 88 -4.18 -0.78 11.71
C ARG A 88 -4.13 0.21 12.86
N LEU A 89 -4.16 -0.29 14.10
CA LEU A 89 -4.07 0.54 15.29
C LEU A 89 -2.73 1.29 15.34
N HIS A 90 -1.61 0.60 15.09
CA HIS A 90 -0.28 1.23 15.02
C HIS A 90 -0.22 2.31 13.95
N ARG A 91 -0.87 2.12 12.81
CA ARG A 91 -0.92 3.14 11.76
C ARG A 91 -1.77 4.35 12.13
N ILE A 92 -2.85 4.16 12.89
CA ILE A 92 -3.64 5.28 13.43
C ILE A 92 -2.79 6.07 14.44
N LEU A 93 -2.11 5.38 15.35
CA LEU A 93 -1.33 6.01 16.41
C LEU A 93 -0.09 6.71 15.83
N SER A 94 0.66 6.06 14.94
CA SER A 94 1.88 6.62 14.35
C SER A 94 1.64 7.87 13.52
N GLN A 95 0.46 8.07 12.95
CA GLN A 95 0.10 9.34 12.30
C GLN A 95 0.08 10.54 13.26
N ILE A 96 -0.02 10.29 14.56
CA ILE A 96 -0.04 11.33 15.60
C ILE A 96 1.38 11.70 16.04
N TYR A 97 2.25 10.70 16.27
CA TYR A 97 3.55 10.91 16.91
C TYR A 97 4.77 10.70 16.00
N VAL A 98 4.64 9.99 14.88
CA VAL A 98 5.78 9.77 13.97
C VAL A 98 5.82 10.88 12.92
N PRO A 99 6.90 11.68 12.87
CA PRO A 99 7.01 12.75 11.89
C PRO A 99 7.07 12.21 10.47
N ASN A 100 6.61 13.04 9.52
CA ASN A 100 6.63 12.71 8.10
C ASN A 100 7.82 13.31 7.32
N TYR A 101 8.80 13.88 8.03
CA TYR A 101 10.06 14.35 7.45
C TYR A 101 11.19 13.35 7.73
N PHE A 102 12.34 13.53 7.07
CA PHE A 102 13.50 12.64 7.22
C PHE A 102 14.17 12.83 8.58
N ILE A 103 14.33 11.72 9.33
CA ILE A 103 14.95 11.69 10.67
C ILE A 103 16.01 10.58 10.79
N GLY A 104 16.63 10.15 9.69
CA GLY A 104 17.62 9.06 9.71
C GLY A 104 17.05 7.68 10.04
N ARG A 105 15.71 7.52 9.99
CA ARG A 105 15.00 6.25 10.22
C ARG A 105 14.04 5.99 9.07
N THR A 106 13.95 4.73 8.66
CA THR A 106 12.88 4.27 7.78
C THR A 106 11.56 4.10 8.56
N ARG A 107 10.46 3.82 7.86
CA ARG A 107 9.16 3.50 8.46
C ARG A 107 8.63 2.17 7.93
N THR A 108 7.97 1.38 8.76
CA THR A 108 7.24 0.19 8.29
C THR A 108 5.97 0.60 7.53
N SER A 109 5.33 -0.36 6.85
CA SER A 109 4.01 -0.15 6.24
C SER A 109 2.93 0.28 7.24
N ASP A 110 3.15 -0.03 8.51
CA ASP A 110 2.25 0.28 9.62
C ASP A 110 2.58 1.64 10.26
N GLY A 111 3.59 2.34 9.74
CA GLY A 111 3.98 3.68 10.17
C GLY A 111 4.92 3.73 11.38
N LEU A 112 5.29 2.57 11.95
CA LEU A 112 6.29 2.48 13.02
C LEU A 112 7.68 2.84 12.49
N LEU A 113 8.55 3.34 13.37
CA LEU A 113 9.96 3.57 13.02
C LEU A 113 10.65 2.23 12.72
N GLY A 114 11.06 2.05 11.47
CA GLY A 114 11.80 0.90 10.99
C GLY A 114 13.30 1.04 11.26
N ASP A 115 14.10 0.42 10.40
CA ASP A 115 15.56 0.35 10.50
C ASP A 115 16.25 1.72 10.37
N PRO A 116 17.44 1.89 10.95
CA PRO A 116 18.28 3.07 10.75
C PRO A 116 18.68 3.22 9.29
N VAL A 117 18.69 4.47 8.81
CA VAL A 117 19.42 4.80 7.59
C VAL A 117 20.89 4.96 8.00
N ASN A 118 21.69 3.93 7.72
CA ASN A 118 23.08 3.81 8.18
C ASN A 118 24.09 3.87 7.03
N LEU A 119 23.64 4.04 5.79
CA LEU A 119 24.48 4.19 4.59
C LEU A 119 23.93 5.27 3.67
N ALA A 120 24.82 5.96 2.98
CA ALA A 120 24.51 6.83 1.84
C ALA A 120 25.42 6.49 0.67
N TRP A 121 24.99 6.79 -0.55
CA TRP A 121 25.77 6.52 -1.75
C TRP A 121 25.74 7.70 -2.72
N ARG A 122 26.83 7.87 -3.46
CA ARG A 122 26.96 8.80 -4.59
C ARG A 122 27.25 8.05 -5.87
N GLY A 123 26.51 8.37 -6.93
CA GLY A 123 26.59 7.70 -8.22
C GLY A 123 25.26 7.18 -8.75
N GLU A 124 25.31 6.58 -9.94
CA GLU A 124 24.15 6.10 -10.67
C GLU A 124 23.65 4.73 -10.17
N GLU A 125 22.37 4.42 -10.46
CA GLU A 125 21.74 3.14 -10.08
C GLU A 125 22.53 1.93 -10.61
N ALA A 126 23.02 2.03 -11.85
CA ALA A 126 23.79 0.96 -12.51
C ALA A 126 25.13 0.70 -11.82
N GLN A 127 25.82 1.74 -11.35
CA GLN A 127 27.10 1.63 -10.64
C GLN A 127 26.93 0.94 -9.29
N ILE A 128 25.85 1.25 -8.57
CA ILE A 128 25.49 0.54 -7.33
C ILE A 128 25.18 -0.93 -7.62
N HIS A 129 24.42 -1.21 -8.68
CA HIS A 129 24.11 -2.58 -9.07
C HIS A 129 25.35 -3.40 -9.45
N HIS A 130 26.33 -2.77 -10.08
CA HIS A 130 27.63 -3.37 -10.40
C HIS A 130 28.41 -3.70 -9.12
N ALA A 131 28.68 -2.67 -8.30
CA ALA A 131 29.44 -2.80 -7.05
C ALA A 131 28.88 -3.87 -6.11
N MET A 132 27.55 -3.90 -5.92
CA MET A 132 26.91 -4.89 -5.06
C MET A 132 27.04 -6.32 -5.60
N ARG A 133 26.89 -6.53 -6.91
CA ARG A 133 27.02 -7.87 -7.51
C ARG A 133 28.46 -8.37 -7.51
N GLU A 134 29.41 -7.49 -7.80
CA GLU A 134 30.83 -7.80 -7.71
C GLU A 134 31.22 -8.23 -6.29
N ALA A 135 30.63 -7.58 -5.28
CA ALA A 135 30.76 -7.92 -3.86
C ALA A 135 29.98 -9.19 -3.44
N GLY A 136 29.39 -9.92 -4.38
CA GLY A 136 28.68 -11.18 -4.11
C GLY A 136 27.28 -11.04 -3.54
N TRP A 137 26.70 -9.84 -3.54
CA TRP A 137 25.32 -9.62 -3.09
C TRP A 137 24.31 -9.97 -4.19
N ILE A 138 23.19 -10.55 -3.77
CA ILE A 138 22.12 -11.01 -4.65
C ILE A 138 20.96 -10.01 -4.62
N LEU A 139 20.51 -9.56 -5.80
CA LEU A 139 19.37 -8.67 -5.92
C LEU A 139 18.08 -9.39 -5.49
N ALA A 140 17.30 -8.77 -4.61
CA ALA A 140 16.04 -9.31 -4.13
C ALA A 140 14.92 -9.16 -5.17
N ASP A 141 14.10 -10.20 -5.32
CA ASP A 141 12.92 -10.17 -6.17
C ASP A 141 11.88 -9.19 -5.64
N SER A 142 11.08 -8.64 -6.56
CA SER A 142 9.91 -7.85 -6.18
C SER A 142 8.80 -8.74 -5.61
N ILE A 143 8.02 -8.21 -4.67
CA ILE A 143 6.84 -8.92 -4.15
C ILE A 143 5.77 -9.00 -5.25
N THR A 144 5.58 -10.19 -5.81
CA THR A 144 4.60 -10.53 -6.84
C THR A 144 3.87 -11.80 -6.42
N PRO A 145 2.74 -12.16 -7.06
CA PRO A 145 2.10 -13.45 -6.81
C PRO A 145 3.04 -14.64 -7.06
N ALA A 146 3.92 -14.53 -8.07
CA ALA A 146 4.90 -15.56 -8.37
C ALA A 146 5.96 -15.71 -7.26
N SER A 147 6.59 -14.61 -6.83
CA SER A 147 7.60 -14.68 -5.76
C SER A 147 6.98 -15.01 -4.40
N THR A 148 5.73 -14.61 -4.15
CA THR A 148 4.97 -15.05 -2.95
C THR A 148 4.73 -16.56 -2.96
N TRP A 149 4.38 -17.12 -4.13
CA TRP A 149 4.23 -18.57 -4.28
C TRP A 149 5.56 -19.29 -4.09
N GLU A 150 6.66 -18.77 -4.62
CA GLU A 150 7.99 -19.34 -4.41
C GLU A 150 8.44 -19.23 -2.94
N ILE A 151 8.10 -18.17 -2.20
CA ILE A 151 8.29 -18.12 -0.73
C ILE A 151 7.54 -19.25 -0.04
N ILE A 152 6.25 -19.45 -0.37
CA ILE A 152 5.44 -20.52 0.24
C ILE A 152 6.05 -21.89 -0.08
N ARG A 153 6.40 -22.12 -1.34
CA ARG A 153 7.00 -23.38 -1.81
C ARG A 153 8.35 -23.65 -1.16
N SER A 154 9.25 -22.68 -1.13
CA SER A 154 10.58 -22.79 -0.51
C SER A 154 10.48 -23.07 0.99
N THR A 155 9.56 -22.38 1.69
CA THR A 155 9.29 -22.60 3.12
C THR A 155 8.78 -24.03 3.38
N VAL A 156 7.79 -24.50 2.62
CA VAL A 156 7.22 -25.85 2.78
C VAL A 156 8.23 -26.94 2.42
N THR A 157 9.02 -26.72 1.38
CA THR A 157 10.05 -27.68 0.91
C THR A 157 11.38 -27.56 1.66
N LYS A 158 11.50 -26.62 2.61
CA LYS A 158 12.73 -26.30 3.35
C LYS A 158 13.94 -26.08 2.43
N ARG A 159 13.72 -25.36 1.32
CA ARG A 159 14.77 -24.97 0.37
C ARG A 159 15.12 -23.50 0.57
N SER A 160 16.39 -23.16 0.35
CA SER A 160 16.82 -21.76 0.27
C SER A 160 16.19 -21.08 -0.95
N TYR A 161 15.84 -19.81 -0.79
CA TYR A 161 15.42 -18.90 -1.85
C TYR A 161 16.27 -17.63 -1.74
N PRO A 162 17.47 -17.60 -2.34
CA PRO A 162 18.43 -16.51 -2.14
C PRO A 162 17.92 -15.13 -2.60
N GLN A 163 17.06 -15.10 -3.62
CA GLN A 163 16.43 -13.87 -4.12
C GLN A 163 15.13 -13.50 -3.38
N ALA A 164 14.79 -14.16 -2.26
CA ALA A 164 13.51 -14.00 -1.58
C ALA A 164 13.15 -12.51 -1.36
N PRO A 165 11.95 -12.05 -1.74
CA PRO A 165 11.56 -10.66 -1.53
C PRO A 165 11.67 -10.20 -0.07
N VAL A 166 12.21 -9.00 0.15
CA VAL A 166 12.24 -8.37 1.47
C VAL A 166 10.96 -7.58 1.75
N SER A 167 10.53 -7.57 3.01
CA SER A 167 9.43 -6.72 3.44
C SER A 167 9.70 -5.24 3.15
N PRO A 168 8.65 -4.47 2.83
CA PRO A 168 8.81 -3.08 2.44
C PRO A 168 9.10 -2.17 3.62
N LEU A 169 10.07 -1.27 3.44
CA LEU A 169 10.31 -0.13 4.31
C LEU A 169 10.16 1.16 3.52
N LEU A 170 9.76 2.21 4.23
CA LEU A 170 9.41 3.48 3.66
C LEU A 170 10.42 4.55 4.05
N LEU A 171 10.95 5.25 3.05
CA LEU A 171 11.71 6.47 3.19
C LEU A 171 11.16 7.50 2.19
N PHE A 172 11.15 8.78 2.54
CA PHE A 172 10.52 9.83 1.72
C PHE A 172 9.04 9.55 1.38
N GLY A 173 8.36 8.77 2.21
CA GLY A 173 6.97 8.37 2.01
C GLY A 173 6.78 7.35 0.87
N ARG A 174 7.84 6.63 0.49
CA ARG A 174 7.83 5.62 -0.57
C ARG A 174 8.61 4.36 -0.22
N ARG A 175 8.30 3.26 -0.91
CA ARG A 175 8.99 1.98 -0.76
C ARG A 175 10.41 2.05 -1.30
N GLN A 176 11.29 1.16 -0.84
CA GLN A 176 12.63 1.01 -1.41
C GLN A 176 12.57 0.73 -2.91
N ASP A 177 13.56 1.22 -3.66
CA ASP A 177 13.68 0.96 -5.10
C ASP A 177 14.13 -0.48 -5.32
N PHE A 178 15.21 -0.87 -4.65
CA PHE A 178 15.77 -2.22 -4.70
C PHE A 178 16.34 -2.60 -3.34
N ALA A 179 16.61 -3.89 -3.19
CA ALA A 179 17.27 -4.44 -2.03
C ALA A 179 18.20 -5.55 -2.45
N TYR A 180 19.30 -5.69 -1.73
CA TYR A 180 20.28 -6.74 -1.90
C TYR A 180 20.33 -7.61 -0.65
N GLN A 181 20.65 -8.89 -0.83
CA GLN A 181 20.76 -9.88 0.22
C GLN A 181 22.00 -10.75 0.05
N GLN A 182 22.53 -11.24 1.16
CA GLN A 182 23.56 -12.25 1.20
C GLN A 182 23.19 -13.27 2.27
N GLU A 183 22.86 -14.49 1.84
CA GLU A 183 22.51 -15.59 2.73
C GLU A 183 23.77 -16.13 3.43
N VAL A 184 23.65 -16.45 4.73
CA VAL A 184 24.75 -16.99 5.52
C VAL A 184 24.62 -18.50 5.64
N ASP A 185 25.66 -19.23 5.25
CA ASP A 185 25.80 -20.69 5.44
C ASP A 185 24.63 -21.56 4.93
N GLY A 186 23.84 -21.07 3.97
CA GLY A 186 22.68 -21.79 3.44
C GLY A 186 21.47 -21.82 4.40
N ASP A 187 21.48 -20.98 5.45
CA ASP A 187 20.37 -20.83 6.39
C ASP A 187 19.48 -19.65 5.96
N PRO A 188 18.24 -19.89 5.49
CA PRO A 188 17.32 -18.80 5.11
C PRO A 188 16.89 -17.93 6.30
N GLY A 189 17.14 -18.37 7.54
CA GLY A 189 16.88 -17.60 8.76
C GLY A 189 17.94 -16.54 9.06
N GLN A 190 19.12 -16.63 8.44
CA GLN A 190 20.27 -15.76 8.70
C GLN A 190 20.77 -15.11 7.40
N ARG A 191 20.65 -13.78 7.31
CA ARG A 191 20.99 -13.07 6.08
C ARG A 191 21.32 -11.62 6.31
N HIS A 192 22.36 -11.17 5.62
CA HIS A 192 22.66 -9.76 5.44
C HIS A 192 21.70 -9.17 4.42
N HIS A 193 21.24 -7.94 4.65
CA HIS A 193 20.41 -7.28 3.65
C HIS A 193 20.50 -5.76 3.73
N VAL A 194 20.44 -5.13 2.56
CA VAL A 194 20.48 -3.68 2.44
C VAL A 194 19.41 -3.21 1.46
N ARG A 195 18.67 -2.17 1.86
CA ARG A 195 17.62 -1.54 1.05
C ARG A 195 18.09 -0.18 0.58
N PHE A 196 17.73 0.21 -0.64
CA PHE A 196 18.14 1.48 -1.26
C PHE A 196 16.94 2.35 -1.66
N TRP A 197 17.08 3.65 -1.43
CA TRP A 197 16.12 4.68 -1.84
C TRP A 197 16.83 5.81 -2.57
N LYS A 198 16.41 6.11 -3.79
CA LYS A 198 16.86 7.29 -4.52
C LYS A 198 16.43 8.57 -3.79
N CYS A 199 17.39 9.46 -3.56
CA CYS A 199 17.13 10.79 -3.01
C CYS A 199 16.36 11.64 -4.03
N PRO A 200 15.50 12.58 -3.58
CA PRO A 200 14.96 13.60 -4.47
C PRO A 200 16.09 14.47 -5.07
N ASN A 201 15.93 14.92 -6.32
CA ASN A 201 16.94 15.76 -6.98
C ASN A 201 17.25 17.01 -6.15
N GLY A 202 18.54 17.28 -5.92
CA GLY A 202 19.01 18.41 -5.13
C GLY A 202 18.71 18.33 -3.63
N TRP A 203 18.24 17.17 -3.14
CA TRP A 203 18.08 16.93 -1.71
C TRP A 203 19.44 16.74 -1.05
N LEU A 204 19.66 17.41 0.08
CA LEU A 204 20.91 17.35 0.83
C LEU A 204 20.67 16.73 2.20
N LEU A 205 21.66 16.01 2.68
CA LEU A 205 21.74 15.60 4.09
C LEU A 205 22.01 16.83 4.98
N PRO A 206 21.71 16.74 6.29
CA PRO A 206 22.15 17.73 7.28
C PRO A 206 23.64 18.05 7.10
N GLY A 207 24.01 19.33 7.24
CA GLY A 207 25.38 19.78 6.96
C GLY A 207 25.67 20.06 5.48
N GLY A 208 24.72 19.84 4.57
CA GLY A 208 24.87 20.15 3.15
C GLY A 208 25.56 19.05 2.35
N HIS A 209 25.74 17.86 2.92
CA HIS A 209 26.34 16.72 2.24
C HIS A 209 25.42 16.19 1.13
N GLN A 210 25.98 15.96 -0.05
CA GLN A 210 25.27 15.33 -1.15
C GLN A 210 25.22 13.81 -0.97
N ALA A 211 24.07 13.23 -1.27
CA ALA A 211 23.84 11.79 -1.37
C ALA A 211 22.77 11.55 -2.44
N ASP A 212 23.09 10.71 -3.43
CA ASP A 212 22.16 10.32 -4.50
C ASP A 212 21.22 9.21 -4.03
N TRP A 213 21.69 8.38 -3.10
CA TRP A 213 20.92 7.30 -2.49
C TRP A 213 21.13 7.24 -0.99
N LEU A 214 20.09 6.80 -0.30
CA LEU A 214 20.15 6.39 1.09
C LEU A 214 19.89 4.90 1.21
N ALA A 215 20.55 4.28 2.17
CA ALA A 215 20.43 2.86 2.40
C ALA A 215 20.31 2.50 3.89
N ALA A 216 19.65 1.38 4.13
CA ALA A 216 19.47 0.78 5.45
C ALA A 216 19.92 -0.68 5.36
N GLY A 217 21.07 -0.97 5.94
CA GLY A 217 21.65 -2.30 6.09
C GLY A 217 21.33 -2.90 7.46
N THR A 218 20.78 -4.12 7.49
CA THR A 218 20.52 -4.87 8.73
C THR A 218 20.78 -6.36 8.52
N TYR A 219 21.29 -7.02 9.56
CA TYR A 219 21.50 -8.46 9.58
C TYR A 219 20.31 -9.16 10.26
N ASP A 220 19.63 -10.06 9.56
CA ASP A 220 18.62 -10.95 10.14
C ASP A 220 19.34 -12.14 10.80
N LYS A 221 19.10 -12.39 12.09
CA LYS A 221 19.70 -13.50 12.85
C LYS A 221 18.81 -14.70 13.08
N ALA A 222 17.48 -14.52 12.98
CA ALA A 222 16.51 -15.60 13.15
C ALA A 222 15.14 -15.20 12.60
N VAL A 223 14.25 -16.18 12.43
CA VAL A 223 12.81 -15.95 12.28
C VAL A 223 12.17 -15.92 13.67
N GLY A 224 11.26 -14.98 13.91
CA GLY A 224 10.57 -14.85 15.18
C GLY A 224 9.20 -14.15 15.06
N ILE A 225 8.70 -13.71 16.21
CA ILE A 225 7.42 -13.00 16.32
C ILE A 225 7.68 -11.54 16.67
N SER A 226 7.04 -10.62 15.95
CA SER A 226 7.05 -9.18 16.24
C SER A 226 6.44 -8.91 17.60
N LEU A 227 7.11 -8.11 18.44
CA LEU A 227 6.59 -7.74 19.76
C LEU A 227 5.38 -6.79 19.65
N PHE A 228 5.28 -6.04 18.56
CA PHE A 228 4.25 -5.02 18.39
C PHE A 228 3.03 -5.51 17.62
N THR A 229 3.21 -6.47 16.71
CA THR A 229 2.13 -6.94 15.83
C THR A 229 1.83 -8.43 15.98
N LEU A 230 2.64 -9.20 16.72
CA LEU A 230 2.50 -10.65 16.85
C LEU A 230 2.58 -11.42 15.51
N GLN A 231 3.04 -10.75 14.45
CA GLN A 231 3.27 -11.34 13.14
C GLN A 231 4.59 -12.11 13.11
N PHE A 232 4.68 -13.10 12.23
CA PHE A 232 5.97 -13.66 11.84
C PHE A 232 6.82 -12.59 11.17
N THR A 233 8.07 -12.45 11.62
CA THR A 233 9.04 -11.49 11.10
C THR A 233 10.46 -12.01 11.31
N HIS A 234 11.45 -11.40 10.66
CA HIS A 234 12.83 -11.68 10.98
C HIS A 234 13.26 -10.83 12.19
N LYS A 235 14.12 -11.44 13.01
CA LYS A 235 14.80 -10.79 14.12
C LYS A 235 16.10 -10.22 13.59
N ILE A 236 16.26 -8.91 13.73
CA ILE A 236 17.52 -8.27 13.37
C ILE A 236 18.53 -8.37 14.51
N GLU A 237 19.81 -8.34 14.15
CA GLU A 237 20.88 -8.18 15.12
C GLU A 237 20.91 -6.77 15.70
N GLU A 238 21.25 -6.67 16.97
CA GLU A 238 21.13 -5.44 17.74
C GLU A 238 22.13 -4.38 17.27
N ASN A 239 23.37 -4.76 16.98
CA ASN A 239 24.38 -3.81 16.52
C ASN A 239 24.31 -3.64 15.00
N THR A 240 23.64 -2.58 14.55
CA THR A 240 23.47 -2.29 13.12
C THR A 240 24.74 -1.74 12.46
N ASP A 241 25.73 -1.32 13.25
CA ASP A 241 26.99 -0.80 12.73
C ASP A 241 27.88 -1.92 12.20
N VAL A 242 27.82 -3.12 12.81
CA VAL A 242 28.53 -4.30 12.32
C VAL A 242 28.09 -4.65 10.91
N GLU A 243 26.78 -4.62 10.66
CA GLU A 243 26.23 -4.87 9.32
C GLU A 243 26.60 -3.75 8.34
N ARG A 244 26.49 -2.49 8.77
CA ARG A 244 26.89 -1.33 7.96
C ARG A 244 28.33 -1.48 7.50
N ASP A 245 29.23 -1.80 8.42
CA ASP A 245 30.65 -1.91 8.15
C ASP A 245 30.94 -3.16 7.30
N HIS A 246 30.23 -4.28 7.48
CA HIS A 246 30.28 -5.44 6.56
C HIS A 246 29.90 -5.08 5.12
N ILE A 247 28.84 -4.28 4.92
CA ILE A 247 28.46 -3.81 3.57
C ILE A 247 29.58 -2.96 2.96
N VAL A 248 30.15 -2.04 3.73
CA VAL A 248 31.25 -1.17 3.26
C VAL A 248 32.49 -2.00 2.91
N ASP A 249 32.87 -2.92 3.78
CA ASP A 249 34.07 -3.76 3.62
C ASP A 249 33.94 -4.70 2.42
N THR A 250 32.75 -5.27 2.19
CA THR A 250 32.52 -6.16 1.04
C THR A 250 32.60 -5.45 -0.31
N VAL A 251 32.10 -4.21 -0.42
CA VAL A 251 32.16 -3.47 -1.69
C VAL A 251 33.51 -2.82 -1.93
N THR A 252 34.16 -2.28 -0.89
CA THR A 252 35.50 -1.68 -1.02
C THR A 252 36.59 -2.74 -1.21
N GLY A 253 36.38 -3.96 -0.70
CA GLY A 253 37.31 -5.07 -0.85
C GLY A 253 37.39 -5.66 -2.26
N VAL A 254 36.41 -5.41 -3.13
CA VAL A 254 36.37 -5.96 -4.50
C VAL A 254 36.75 -4.94 -5.58
N ASN A 255 36.58 -3.64 -5.31
CA ASN A 255 36.77 -2.60 -6.32
C ASN A 255 37.47 -1.37 -5.75
N GLU A 256 38.72 -1.13 -6.19
CA GLU A 256 39.56 -0.02 -5.73
C GLU A 256 39.05 1.36 -6.14
N ALA A 257 38.14 1.45 -7.13
CA ALA A 257 37.52 2.72 -7.54
C ALA A 257 36.45 3.21 -6.55
N ILE A 258 36.06 2.38 -5.58
CA ILE A 258 35.08 2.74 -4.56
C ILE A 258 35.79 3.42 -3.40
N SER A 259 35.36 4.65 -3.07
CA SER A 259 35.86 5.39 -1.91
C SER A 259 34.76 5.63 -0.88
N VAL A 260 35.13 5.90 0.37
CA VAL A 260 34.18 6.06 1.47
C VAL A 260 34.51 7.29 2.28
N ASP A 261 33.61 8.27 2.22
CA ASP A 261 33.58 9.39 3.16
C ASP A 261 32.74 9.01 4.38
N ARG A 262 32.99 9.60 5.55
CA ARG A 262 32.17 9.35 6.75
C ARG A 262 31.69 10.66 7.36
N ILE A 263 30.37 10.84 7.42
CA ILE A 263 29.77 11.88 8.26
C ILE A 263 29.76 11.36 9.70
N LYS A 264 30.64 11.92 10.53
CA LYS A 264 30.63 11.67 11.97
C LYS A 264 29.41 12.32 12.59
N ASP A 265 28.83 11.65 13.58
CA ASP A 265 27.67 12.12 14.35
C ASP A 265 26.51 12.62 13.47
N PHE A 266 26.29 11.96 12.33
CA PHE A 266 25.15 12.26 11.44
C PHE A 266 23.82 12.21 12.21
N SER A 267 23.71 11.25 13.12
CA SER A 267 22.77 11.27 14.22
C SER A 267 23.55 11.08 15.53
N THR A 268 22.94 11.44 16.65
CA THR A 268 23.44 10.99 17.95
C THR A 268 23.43 9.47 17.98
N GLY A 269 24.47 8.80 18.47
CA GLY A 269 24.37 7.38 18.77
C GLY A 269 23.20 7.08 19.73
N TYR A 270 22.50 5.97 19.52
CA TYR A 270 21.30 5.65 20.29
C TYR A 270 21.05 4.16 20.47
N HIS A 271 20.28 3.85 21.51
CA HIS A 271 19.70 2.53 21.78
C HIS A 271 18.19 2.64 21.65
N SER A 272 17.57 1.83 20.79
CA SER A 272 16.14 1.92 20.51
C SER A 272 15.56 0.56 20.09
N ARG A 273 14.35 0.58 19.51
CA ARG A 273 13.74 -0.59 18.87
C ARG A 273 13.32 -0.28 17.43
N ASN A 274 13.31 -1.30 16.57
CA ASN A 274 12.74 -1.22 15.22
C ASN A 274 11.22 -1.45 15.24
N GLY A 275 10.59 -1.41 14.07
CA GLY A 275 9.14 -1.59 13.93
C GLY A 275 8.63 -3.01 14.21
N GLY A 276 9.53 -4.01 14.30
CA GLY A 276 9.24 -5.36 14.78
C GLY A 276 9.44 -5.53 16.29
N GLY A 277 10.00 -4.51 16.95
CA GLY A 277 10.31 -4.49 18.37
C GLY A 277 11.71 -5.01 18.70
N ASP A 278 12.59 -5.22 17.74
CA ASP A 278 13.97 -5.68 17.98
C ASP A 278 14.85 -4.53 18.45
N ALA A 279 15.79 -4.81 19.37
CA ALA A 279 16.73 -3.80 19.87
C ALA A 279 17.65 -3.33 18.74
N ILE A 280 18.01 -2.05 18.75
CA ILE A 280 18.98 -1.44 17.84
C ILE A 280 19.97 -0.62 18.65
N VAL A 281 21.24 -0.75 18.30
CA VAL A 281 22.35 0.07 18.76
C VAL A 281 23.13 0.57 17.54
N THR A 282 23.41 1.87 17.52
CA THR A 282 24.24 2.51 16.51
C THR A 282 25.05 3.66 17.09
N ASP A 283 26.26 3.86 16.58
CA ASP A 283 27.15 5.00 16.81
C ASP A 283 26.63 6.31 16.18
N GLY A 284 25.65 6.21 15.27
CA GLY A 284 25.03 7.35 14.59
C GLY A 284 25.86 7.94 13.45
N HIS A 285 26.99 7.33 13.06
CA HIS A 285 27.79 7.73 11.90
C HIS A 285 27.15 7.28 10.58
N LEU A 286 27.37 8.06 9.52
CA LEU A 286 26.87 7.76 8.18
C LEU A 286 28.02 7.73 7.17
N PRO A 287 28.55 6.55 6.81
CA PRO A 287 29.41 6.39 5.65
C PRO A 287 28.64 6.72 4.35
N ILE A 288 29.32 7.47 3.47
CA ILE A 288 28.92 7.77 2.11
C ILE A 288 29.85 6.99 1.19
N VAL A 289 29.32 5.97 0.52
CA VAL A 289 30.05 5.17 -0.47
C VAL A 289 29.98 5.87 -1.81
N ASP A 290 31.12 6.27 -2.35
CA ASP A 290 31.21 6.91 -3.67
C ASP A 290 31.56 5.85 -4.72
N VAL A 291 30.65 5.67 -5.68
CA VAL A 291 30.80 4.73 -6.81
C VAL A 291 30.84 5.44 -8.16
N ASN A 292 31.08 6.75 -8.19
CA ASN A 292 31.08 7.52 -9.44
C ASN A 292 32.16 7.05 -10.44
N GLU A 293 33.27 6.50 -9.94
CA GLU A 293 34.36 5.97 -10.76
C GLU A 293 34.17 4.50 -11.17
N VAL A 294 33.11 3.84 -10.69
CA VAL A 294 32.78 2.46 -11.07
C VAL A 294 32.23 2.45 -12.49
N VAL A 295 32.76 1.58 -13.35
CA VAL A 295 32.28 1.37 -14.72
C VAL A 295 31.20 0.29 -14.69
N ALA A 296 29.95 0.68 -14.95
CA ALA A 296 28.83 -0.26 -15.01
C ALA A 296 28.69 -0.90 -16.40
N ASP A 297 28.24 -2.16 -16.44
CA ASP A 297 27.96 -2.90 -17.67
C ASP A 297 26.53 -2.67 -18.17
N GLU A 298 26.26 -2.97 -19.44
CA GLU A 298 24.93 -2.81 -20.03
C GLU A 298 23.86 -3.67 -19.32
N ALA A 299 24.26 -4.82 -18.77
CA ALA A 299 23.41 -5.70 -17.97
C ALA A 299 23.01 -5.11 -16.61
N ASP A 300 23.60 -3.97 -16.22
CA ASP A 300 23.46 -3.36 -14.91
C ASP A 300 22.42 -2.23 -14.91
N HIS A 301 21.98 -1.82 -16.09
CA HIS A 301 20.87 -0.90 -16.26
C HIS A 301 19.56 -1.66 -16.07
N PRO A 302 18.81 -1.40 -14.98
CA PRO A 302 17.56 -2.11 -14.76
C PRO A 302 16.54 -1.75 -15.86
N GLU A 303 15.82 -2.76 -16.38
CA GLU A 303 14.62 -2.57 -17.23
C GLU A 303 13.42 -1.99 -16.43
N ARG A 304 13.66 -1.04 -15.53
CA ARG A 304 12.58 -0.30 -14.89
C ARG A 304 12.12 0.78 -15.85
N LEU A 305 10.92 0.58 -16.38
CA LEU A 305 10.06 1.71 -16.70
C LEU A 305 10.06 2.60 -15.45
N GLU A 306 10.74 3.76 -15.46
CA GLU A 306 10.85 4.64 -14.28
C GLU A 306 9.47 5.20 -13.87
N LEU A 307 8.66 4.33 -13.30
CA LEU A 307 7.35 4.63 -12.81
C LEU A 307 7.23 3.90 -11.49
N ALA A 308 8.02 4.37 -10.53
CA ALA A 308 7.61 4.23 -9.16
C ALA A 308 6.23 4.90 -9.07
N LEU A 309 5.21 4.13 -8.68
CA LEU A 309 3.88 4.60 -8.26
C LEU A 309 3.97 5.46 -6.98
N ASP A 310 5.05 6.21 -6.87
CA ASP A 310 5.49 6.97 -5.71
C ASP A 310 5.50 8.43 -6.09
N ALA A 311 4.80 9.20 -5.28
CA ALA A 311 4.58 10.63 -5.42
C ALA A 311 5.87 11.44 -5.14
N THR A 312 7.00 11.04 -5.70
CA THR A 312 8.27 11.77 -5.61
C THR A 312 9.01 11.71 -6.95
N ARG A 313 9.00 10.58 -7.67
CA ARG A 313 9.56 10.48 -9.04
C ARG A 313 8.61 10.97 -10.14
N ILE A 314 7.28 10.89 -9.92
CA ILE A 314 6.27 11.46 -10.84
C ILE A 314 6.39 13.00 -10.92
N TYR A 315 7.07 13.64 -9.96
CA TYR A 315 7.27 15.09 -9.97
C TYR A 315 8.47 15.55 -10.81
N SER A 316 9.38 14.65 -11.20
CA SER A 316 10.63 15.03 -11.88
C SER A 316 10.64 14.73 -13.38
N GLU A 317 9.92 13.70 -13.85
CA GLU A 317 9.80 13.41 -15.28
C GLU A 317 8.40 13.77 -15.80
N SER A 318 8.33 14.74 -16.72
CA SER A 318 7.11 15.10 -17.44
C SER A 318 6.70 13.99 -18.42
N ARG A 319 6.10 12.92 -17.93
CA ARG A 319 5.51 11.87 -18.79
C ARG A 319 4.16 12.30 -19.33
N SER A 320 3.83 11.82 -20.53
CA SER A 320 2.52 12.07 -21.11
C SER A 320 1.42 11.38 -20.29
N VAL A 321 0.25 12.01 -20.16
CA VAL A 321 -0.87 11.46 -19.37
C VAL A 321 -1.27 10.05 -19.84
N SER A 322 -1.12 9.76 -21.13
CA SER A 322 -1.40 8.45 -21.75
C SER A 322 -0.44 7.33 -21.29
N GLU A 323 0.86 7.63 -21.16
CA GLU A 323 1.85 6.65 -20.66
C GLU A 323 1.63 6.34 -19.18
N VAL A 324 1.27 7.36 -18.41
CA VAL A 324 0.92 7.24 -16.99
C VAL A 324 -0.30 6.32 -16.85
N THR A 325 -1.40 6.60 -17.56
CA THR A 325 -2.61 5.77 -17.46
C THR A 325 -2.35 4.33 -17.89
N LYS A 326 -1.66 4.08 -19.01
CA LYS A 326 -1.33 2.72 -19.48
C LYS A 326 -0.53 1.90 -18.45
N THR A 327 0.37 2.54 -17.73
CA THR A 327 1.15 1.87 -16.69
C THR A 327 0.32 1.57 -15.44
N LEU A 328 -0.56 2.49 -15.02
CA LEU A 328 -1.49 2.27 -13.91
C LEU A 328 -2.39 1.05 -14.12
N TRP A 329 -2.76 0.78 -15.36
CA TRP A 329 -3.55 -0.41 -15.73
C TRP A 329 -2.79 -1.72 -15.49
N ARG A 330 -1.45 -1.71 -15.58
CA ARG A 330 -0.60 -2.89 -15.39
C ARG A 330 -0.23 -3.15 -13.93
N GLN A 331 -0.14 -2.10 -13.10
CA GLN A 331 0.31 -2.23 -11.70
C GLN A 331 -0.77 -1.76 -10.73
N ARG A 332 -1.79 -2.61 -10.50
CA ARG A 332 -2.83 -2.35 -9.50
C ARG A 332 -2.35 -2.75 -8.11
N PRO A 333 -2.53 -1.90 -7.07
CA PRO A 333 -2.22 -2.31 -5.70
C PRO A 333 -3.05 -3.54 -5.32
N LEU A 334 -2.42 -4.51 -4.66
CA LEU A 334 -3.06 -5.73 -4.19
C LEU A 334 -4.32 -5.43 -3.37
N GLN A 335 -4.28 -4.40 -2.51
CA GLN A 335 -5.42 -4.02 -1.67
C GLN A 335 -6.64 -3.58 -2.49
N THR A 336 -6.45 -2.92 -3.63
CA THR A 336 -7.55 -2.54 -4.53
C THR A 336 -8.16 -3.78 -5.19
N VAL A 337 -7.30 -4.73 -5.60
CA VAL A 337 -7.74 -5.99 -6.23
C VAL A 337 -8.51 -6.84 -5.23
N VAL A 338 -7.95 -7.08 -4.05
CA VAL A 338 -8.56 -7.85 -2.96
C VAL A 338 -9.88 -7.21 -2.52
N GLY A 339 -9.90 -5.89 -2.31
CA GLY A 339 -11.12 -5.18 -1.93
C GLY A 339 -12.23 -5.30 -2.99
N ALA A 340 -11.90 -5.17 -4.27
CA ALA A 340 -12.86 -5.36 -5.36
C ALA A 340 -13.37 -6.80 -5.45
N ALA A 341 -12.48 -7.79 -5.29
CA ALA A 341 -12.83 -9.21 -5.31
C ALA A 341 -13.74 -9.60 -4.13
N LEU A 342 -13.44 -9.12 -2.92
CA LEU A 342 -14.26 -9.36 -1.73
C LEU A 342 -15.68 -8.80 -1.88
N VAL A 343 -15.85 -7.65 -2.54
CA VAL A 343 -17.18 -7.11 -2.85
C VAL A 343 -17.96 -8.04 -3.78
N LEU A 344 -17.29 -8.65 -4.77
CA LEU A 344 -17.93 -9.63 -5.65
C LEU A 344 -18.30 -10.93 -4.91
N ILE A 345 -17.50 -11.34 -3.93
CA ILE A 345 -17.83 -12.49 -3.06
C ILE A 345 -19.03 -12.14 -2.17
N LEU A 346 -19.06 -10.95 -1.57
CA LEU A 346 -20.19 -10.48 -0.77
C LEU A 346 -21.50 -10.42 -1.56
N LEU A 347 -21.45 -10.16 -2.87
CA LEU A 347 -22.63 -10.24 -3.74
C LEU A 347 -23.19 -11.66 -3.85
N LEU A 348 -22.35 -12.70 -3.77
CA LEU A 348 -22.82 -14.10 -3.74
C LEU A 348 -23.57 -14.39 -2.44
N PHE A 349 -23.09 -13.85 -1.32
CA PHE A 349 -23.76 -13.95 -0.02
C PHE A 349 -25.09 -13.20 -0.03
N GLN A 350 -25.12 -11.98 -0.56
CA GLN A 350 -26.36 -11.23 -0.73
C GLN A 350 -27.37 -11.97 -1.62
N ALA A 351 -26.93 -12.56 -2.73
CA ALA A 351 -27.79 -13.36 -3.59
C ALA A 351 -28.34 -14.59 -2.85
N TRP A 352 -27.50 -15.24 -2.04
CA TRP A 352 -27.91 -16.35 -1.19
C TRP A 352 -28.94 -15.93 -0.12
N ASP A 353 -28.78 -14.77 0.50
CA ASP A 353 -29.75 -14.22 1.47
C ASP A 353 -31.12 -14.01 0.80
N VAL A 354 -31.12 -13.43 -0.40
CA VAL A 354 -32.36 -13.22 -1.18
C VAL A 354 -33.02 -14.55 -1.54
N ILE A 355 -32.25 -15.55 -1.98
CA ILE A 355 -32.76 -16.88 -2.30
C ILE A 355 -33.33 -17.55 -1.04
N SER A 356 -32.61 -17.49 0.07
CA SER A 356 -33.02 -18.10 1.34
C SER A 356 -34.32 -17.49 1.85
N MET A 357 -34.44 -16.16 1.78
CA MET A 357 -35.67 -15.44 2.11
C MET A 357 -36.86 -15.87 1.24
N LEU A 358 -36.63 -16.09 -0.06
CA LEU A 358 -37.68 -16.54 -0.98
C LEU A 358 -38.09 -18.00 -0.74
N LEU A 359 -37.16 -18.84 -0.29
CA LEU A 359 -37.43 -20.24 0.07
C LEU A 359 -38.18 -20.34 1.41
N ASP A 360 -37.89 -19.47 2.37
CA ASP A 360 -38.61 -19.38 3.65
C ASP A 360 -39.81 -18.42 3.60
N TRP A 361 -40.73 -18.71 2.69
CA TRP A 361 -41.92 -17.87 2.48
C TRP A 361 -42.78 -17.71 3.74
N ASN A 362 -42.86 -18.76 4.56
CA ASN A 362 -43.67 -18.76 5.79
C ASN A 362 -43.05 -17.87 6.87
N GLY A 363 -41.73 -17.90 7.04
CA GLY A 363 -41.00 -17.00 7.94
C GLY A 363 -41.22 -15.53 7.55
N LEU A 364 -40.97 -15.19 6.29
CA LEU A 364 -41.19 -13.83 5.77
C LEU A 364 -42.64 -13.35 5.98
N ARG A 365 -43.62 -14.20 5.68
CA ARG A 365 -45.03 -13.87 5.91
C ARG A 365 -45.31 -13.53 7.37
N SER A 366 -44.76 -14.30 8.31
CA SER A 366 -44.96 -14.05 9.74
C SER A 366 -44.39 -12.71 10.22
N GLU A 367 -43.22 -12.31 9.71
CA GLU A 367 -42.60 -11.02 10.02
C GLU A 367 -43.39 -9.84 9.43
N VAL A 368 -43.84 -9.98 8.18
CA VAL A 368 -44.65 -8.95 7.50
C VAL A 368 -45.98 -8.75 8.20
N VAL A 369 -46.67 -9.83 8.59
CA VAL A 369 -47.95 -9.76 9.32
C VAL A 369 -47.80 -9.12 10.69
N GLY A 370 -46.67 -9.36 11.38
CA GLY A 370 -46.34 -8.69 12.63
C GLY A 370 -46.26 -7.15 12.47
N PHE A 371 -45.67 -6.69 11.37
CA PHE A 371 -45.55 -5.27 11.04
C PHE A 371 -46.81 -4.65 10.42
N SER A 372 -47.63 -5.45 9.72
CA SER A 372 -48.82 -4.99 8.99
C SER A 372 -50.10 -5.00 9.83
N SER A 373 -50.02 -5.36 11.11
CA SER A 373 -51.16 -5.32 12.04
C SER A 373 -51.81 -3.91 12.16
N ASP A 374 -51.10 -2.86 11.71
CA ASP A 374 -51.59 -1.48 11.60
C ASP A 374 -52.19 -1.11 10.21
N ILE A 375 -52.13 -1.99 9.20
CA ILE A 375 -52.56 -1.71 7.80
C ILE A 375 -53.72 -2.66 7.42
N ALA A 376 -54.94 -2.31 7.83
CA ALA A 376 -56.14 -3.14 7.68
C ALA A 376 -56.72 -3.29 6.24
N ALA A 377 -55.99 -2.90 5.19
CA ALA A 377 -56.55 -2.72 3.85
C ALA A 377 -56.06 -3.71 2.77
N VAL A 378 -55.07 -4.57 3.05
CA VAL A 378 -54.47 -5.49 2.07
C VAL A 378 -54.43 -6.91 2.65
N SER A 379 -54.77 -7.93 1.86
CA SER A 379 -54.62 -9.33 2.32
C SER A 379 -53.15 -9.65 2.64
N ASP A 380 -52.90 -10.38 3.73
CA ASP A 380 -51.56 -10.73 4.22
C ASP A 380 -50.66 -11.32 3.12
N ASP A 381 -51.22 -12.15 2.25
CA ASP A 381 -50.48 -12.77 1.14
C ASP A 381 -50.08 -11.74 0.07
N THR A 382 -50.96 -10.79 -0.25
CA THR A 382 -50.66 -9.71 -1.19
C THR A 382 -49.62 -8.76 -0.61
N ALA A 383 -49.75 -8.39 0.67
CA ALA A 383 -48.77 -7.54 1.36
C ALA A 383 -47.38 -8.21 1.39
N THR A 384 -47.32 -9.51 1.72
CA THR A 384 -46.07 -10.28 1.74
C THR A 384 -45.41 -10.31 0.35
N ARG A 385 -46.17 -10.53 -0.73
CA ARG A 385 -45.64 -10.48 -2.11
C ARG A 385 -45.11 -9.11 -2.51
N ILE A 386 -45.80 -8.04 -2.13
CA ILE A 386 -45.34 -6.68 -2.40
C ILE A 386 -44.01 -6.42 -1.67
N VAL A 387 -43.94 -6.74 -0.37
CA VAL A 387 -42.71 -6.58 0.43
C VAL A 387 -41.58 -7.41 -0.14
N ALA A 388 -41.81 -8.70 -0.43
CA ALA A 388 -40.82 -9.58 -1.05
C ALA A 388 -40.32 -9.01 -2.39
N GLY A 389 -41.23 -8.57 -3.26
CA GLY A 389 -40.88 -7.97 -4.55
C GLY A 389 -40.05 -6.68 -4.41
N VAL A 390 -40.38 -5.83 -3.45
CA VAL A 390 -39.62 -4.61 -3.14
C VAL A 390 -38.23 -4.96 -2.61
N LEU A 391 -38.12 -5.88 -1.65
CA LEU A 391 -36.84 -6.31 -1.08
C LEU A 391 -35.92 -6.95 -2.14
N VAL A 392 -36.46 -7.81 -2.99
CA VAL A 392 -35.73 -8.42 -4.11
C VAL A 392 -35.29 -7.35 -5.11
N GLY A 393 -36.20 -6.45 -5.50
CA GLY A 393 -35.91 -5.38 -6.45
C GLY A 393 -34.82 -4.42 -5.96
N VAL A 394 -34.90 -4.00 -4.70
CA VAL A 394 -33.89 -3.17 -4.05
C VAL A 394 -32.56 -3.92 -3.94
N SER A 395 -32.58 -5.19 -3.56
CA SER A 395 -31.36 -6.01 -3.45
C SER A 395 -30.67 -6.18 -4.80
N LEU A 396 -31.41 -6.45 -5.88
CA LEU A 396 -30.88 -6.53 -7.24
C LEU A 396 -30.31 -5.20 -7.71
N LEU A 397 -31.00 -4.08 -7.43
CA LEU A 397 -30.51 -2.74 -7.78
C LEU A 397 -29.18 -2.44 -7.07
N ILE A 398 -29.11 -2.68 -5.76
CA ILE A 398 -27.87 -2.50 -4.97
C ILE A 398 -26.78 -3.41 -5.53
N GLY A 399 -27.09 -4.67 -5.83
CA GLY A 399 -26.15 -5.64 -6.37
C GLY A 399 -25.55 -5.19 -7.70
N CYS A 400 -26.39 -4.73 -8.64
CA CYS A 400 -25.95 -4.16 -9.92
C CYS A 400 -25.04 -2.94 -9.71
N LEU A 401 -25.40 -2.03 -8.81
CA LEU A 401 -24.58 -0.86 -8.48
C LEU A 401 -23.23 -1.26 -7.85
N GLN A 402 -23.20 -2.31 -7.02
CA GLN A 402 -21.97 -2.85 -6.44
C GLN A 402 -21.05 -3.52 -7.47
N VAL A 403 -21.59 -4.23 -8.47
CA VAL A 403 -20.79 -4.74 -9.60
C VAL A 403 -20.15 -3.59 -10.37
N ILE A 404 -20.94 -2.56 -10.71
CA ILE A 404 -20.45 -1.38 -11.43
C ILE A 404 -19.39 -0.65 -10.60
N ALA A 405 -19.65 -0.46 -9.30
CA ALA A 405 -18.73 0.21 -8.39
C ALA A 405 -17.44 -0.59 -8.23
N SER A 406 -17.50 -1.91 -8.02
CA SER A 406 -16.33 -2.78 -7.87
C SER A 406 -15.45 -2.74 -9.12
N ALA A 407 -16.07 -2.89 -10.31
CA ALA A 407 -15.37 -2.78 -11.58
C ALA A 407 -14.80 -1.36 -11.82
N SER A 408 -15.44 -0.31 -11.27
CA SER A 408 -14.94 1.07 -11.35
C SER A 408 -13.78 1.33 -10.39
N VAL A 409 -13.80 0.75 -9.18
CA VAL A 409 -12.69 0.79 -8.23
C VAL A 409 -11.45 0.12 -8.81
N PHE A 410 -11.65 -1.04 -9.43
CA PHE A 410 -10.59 -1.76 -10.14
C PHE A 410 -9.98 -0.95 -11.29
N ARG A 411 -10.75 -0.04 -11.89
CA ARG A 411 -10.30 0.93 -12.91
C ARG A 411 -9.73 2.24 -12.32
N GLY A 412 -9.70 2.39 -11.00
CA GLY A 412 -9.13 3.57 -10.34
C GLY A 412 -10.12 4.69 -10.01
N SER A 413 -11.43 4.43 -9.95
CA SER A 413 -12.42 5.45 -9.59
C SER A 413 -12.47 5.71 -8.08
N ASN A 414 -12.12 6.93 -7.66
CA ASN A 414 -12.20 7.34 -6.26
C ASN A 414 -13.65 7.43 -5.73
N ARG A 415 -14.60 7.81 -6.59
CA ARG A 415 -16.02 7.93 -6.19
C ARG A 415 -16.63 6.56 -5.89
N ALA A 416 -16.35 5.59 -6.77
CA ALA A 416 -16.81 4.22 -6.57
C ALA A 416 -16.22 3.62 -5.29
N ARG A 417 -14.93 3.90 -5.00
CA ARG A 417 -14.26 3.43 -3.78
C ARG A 417 -14.96 3.96 -2.53
N LEU A 418 -15.22 5.27 -2.47
CA LEU A 418 -15.92 5.89 -1.35
C LEU A 418 -17.33 5.32 -1.18
N TRP A 419 -18.05 5.07 -2.27
CA TRP A 419 -19.40 4.51 -2.20
C TRP A 419 -19.42 3.08 -1.61
N ILE A 420 -18.49 2.21 -2.04
CA ILE A 420 -18.32 0.88 -1.44
C ILE A 420 -17.97 0.98 0.05
N LEU A 421 -17.03 1.87 0.41
CA LEU A 421 -16.67 2.10 1.80
C LEU A 421 -17.86 2.56 2.64
N THR A 422 -18.72 3.43 2.12
CA THR A 422 -19.96 3.85 2.78
C THR A 422 -20.89 2.66 3.01
N LEU A 423 -21.17 1.86 1.98
CA LEU A 423 -22.06 0.71 2.11
C LEU A 423 -21.53 -0.32 3.11
N SER A 424 -20.24 -0.67 3.04
CA SER A 424 -19.63 -1.59 3.99
C SER A 424 -19.64 -1.03 5.41
N THR A 425 -19.46 0.29 5.59
CA THR A 425 -19.55 0.94 6.89
C THR A 425 -20.97 0.84 7.47
N ILE A 426 -21.99 1.16 6.67
CA ILE A 426 -23.40 1.02 7.08
C ILE A 426 -23.71 -0.43 7.45
N SER A 427 -23.29 -1.40 6.63
CA SER A 427 -23.49 -2.82 6.88
C SER A 427 -22.88 -3.25 8.22
N VAL A 428 -21.63 -2.86 8.51
CA VAL A 428 -20.98 -3.16 9.80
C VAL A 428 -21.69 -2.47 10.96
N ILE A 429 -22.14 -1.21 10.81
CA ILE A 429 -22.90 -0.50 11.86
C ILE A 429 -24.23 -1.20 12.15
N VAL A 430 -24.95 -1.67 11.14
CA VAL A 430 -26.18 -2.46 11.32
C VAL A 430 -25.88 -3.75 12.08
N SER A 431 -24.84 -4.49 11.70
CA SER A 431 -24.42 -5.71 12.43
C SER A 431 -24.03 -5.42 13.87
N MET A 432 -23.31 -4.31 14.13
CA MET A 432 -22.98 -3.86 15.49
C MET A 432 -24.24 -3.55 16.28
N THR A 433 -25.18 -2.82 15.68
CA THR A 433 -26.43 -2.41 16.34
C THR A 433 -27.23 -3.64 16.74
N ASN A 434 -27.45 -4.57 15.82
CA ASN A 434 -28.19 -5.81 16.09
C ASN A 434 -27.56 -6.64 17.23
N TYR A 435 -26.22 -6.73 17.24
CA TYR A 435 -25.50 -7.41 18.32
C TYR A 435 -25.76 -6.77 19.70
N PHE A 436 -25.80 -5.43 19.78
CA PHE A 436 -26.02 -4.72 21.04
C PHE A 436 -27.50 -4.61 21.46
N THR A 437 -28.44 -4.64 20.52
CA THR A 437 -29.88 -4.49 20.80
C THR A 437 -30.60 -5.79 21.17
N GLY A 438 -29.95 -6.95 21.07
CA GLY A 438 -30.47 -8.20 21.62
C GLY A 438 -30.21 -9.45 20.78
N ASP A 439 -29.82 -9.30 19.52
CA ASP A 439 -29.50 -10.43 18.64
C ASP A 439 -28.04 -10.87 18.85
N ARG A 440 -27.78 -11.48 20.01
CA ARG A 440 -26.45 -12.01 20.34
C ARG A 440 -26.07 -13.24 19.50
N ASP A 441 -27.02 -13.81 18.76
CA ASP A 441 -26.79 -14.94 17.86
C ASP A 441 -25.91 -14.56 16.68
N LEU A 442 -25.75 -13.27 16.37
CA LEU A 442 -24.74 -12.77 15.43
C LEU A 442 -23.31 -13.23 15.75
N ALA A 443 -22.96 -13.37 17.03
CA ALA A 443 -21.62 -13.82 17.45
C ALA A 443 -21.46 -15.35 17.34
N THR A 444 -22.55 -16.11 17.48
CA THR A 444 -22.52 -17.59 17.42
C THR A 444 -22.75 -18.10 16.00
N ASN A 445 -23.45 -17.35 15.15
CA ASN A 445 -23.71 -17.66 13.75
C ASN A 445 -22.43 -17.51 12.89
N MET A 446 -21.96 -18.61 12.30
CA MET A 446 -20.75 -18.61 11.46
C MET A 446 -20.93 -17.82 10.16
N TYR A 447 -22.12 -17.87 9.57
CA TYR A 447 -22.44 -17.14 8.35
C TYR A 447 -22.36 -15.63 8.59
N ALA A 448 -23.03 -15.15 9.64
CA ALA A 448 -23.04 -13.74 10.00
C ALA A 448 -21.64 -13.22 10.34
N LEU A 449 -20.87 -13.96 11.14
CA LEU A 449 -19.48 -13.61 11.47
C LEU A 449 -18.58 -13.54 10.22
N THR A 450 -18.78 -14.46 9.28
CA THR A 450 -18.02 -14.50 8.01
C THR A 450 -18.36 -13.30 7.12
N THR A 451 -19.63 -12.92 7.03
CA THR A 451 -20.08 -11.72 6.32
C THR A 451 -19.52 -10.46 6.95
N ILE A 452 -19.56 -10.32 8.28
CA ILE A 452 -18.93 -9.20 9.00
C ILE A 452 -17.43 -9.15 8.72
N ALA A 453 -16.74 -10.29 8.79
CA ALA A 453 -15.31 -10.38 8.53
C ALA A 453 -14.95 -9.88 7.11
N MET A 454 -15.73 -10.28 6.09
CA MET A 454 -15.54 -9.82 4.73
C MET A 454 -15.81 -8.31 4.57
N GLN A 455 -16.86 -7.77 5.20
CA GLN A 455 -17.13 -6.33 5.18
C GLN A 455 -16.00 -5.53 5.82
N VAL A 456 -15.49 -5.98 6.97
CA VAL A 456 -14.33 -5.37 7.63
C VAL A 456 -13.07 -5.48 6.75
N ALA A 457 -12.84 -6.61 6.09
CA ALA A 457 -11.73 -6.78 5.16
C ALA A 457 -11.83 -5.84 3.95
N VAL A 458 -13.02 -5.62 3.39
CA VAL A 458 -13.27 -4.60 2.34
C VAL A 458 -12.92 -3.21 2.85
N LEU A 459 -13.37 -2.85 4.05
CA LEU A 459 -13.04 -1.56 4.67
C LEU A 459 -11.53 -1.38 4.82
N LEU A 460 -10.82 -2.36 5.38
CA LEU A 460 -9.37 -2.30 5.56
C LEU A 460 -8.61 -2.19 4.22
N ALA A 461 -9.01 -2.99 3.23
CA ALA A 461 -8.37 -3.03 1.92
C ALA A 461 -8.56 -1.72 1.14
N LEU A 462 -9.80 -1.24 1.01
CA LEU A 462 -10.11 -0.05 0.21
C LEU A 462 -9.80 1.27 0.92
N SER A 463 -9.66 1.28 2.25
CA SER A 463 -9.17 2.45 3.00
C SER A 463 -7.65 2.46 3.19
N SER A 464 -6.92 1.49 2.64
CA SER A 464 -5.44 1.46 2.66
C SER A 464 -4.82 2.66 1.92
N ASP A 465 -3.58 3.05 2.26
CA ASP A 465 -2.91 4.16 1.56
C ASP A 465 -2.67 3.83 0.09
N SER A 466 -2.28 2.59 -0.21
CA SER A 466 -2.04 2.14 -1.58
C SER A 466 -3.31 2.23 -2.43
N SER A 467 -4.45 1.74 -1.93
CA SER A 467 -5.73 1.88 -2.64
C SER A 467 -6.15 3.35 -2.73
N ARG A 468 -5.94 4.11 -1.65
CA ARG A 468 -6.28 5.53 -1.59
C ARG A 468 -5.55 6.35 -2.64
N MET A 469 -4.24 6.23 -2.66
CA MET A 469 -3.33 6.94 -3.55
C MET A 469 -3.58 6.53 -4.99
N PHE A 470 -3.72 5.22 -5.26
CA PHE A 470 -4.02 4.71 -6.60
C PHE A 470 -5.28 5.33 -7.17
N THR A 471 -6.45 5.20 -6.54
CA THR A 471 -7.67 5.69 -7.19
C THR A 471 -7.74 7.23 -7.21
N ARG A 472 -7.12 7.94 -6.26
CA ARG A 472 -7.04 9.41 -6.32
C ARG A 472 -6.17 9.86 -7.49
N PHE A 473 -4.99 9.25 -7.64
CA PHE A 473 -4.07 9.54 -8.73
C PHE A 473 -4.69 9.18 -10.08
N SER A 474 -5.23 7.97 -10.24
CA SER A 474 -5.92 7.53 -11.46
C SER A 474 -7.09 8.46 -11.84
N THR A 475 -7.89 8.88 -10.85
CA THR A 475 -8.98 9.83 -11.09
C THR A 475 -8.46 11.20 -11.53
N ALA A 476 -7.35 11.67 -10.97
CA ALA A 476 -6.73 12.95 -11.37
C ALA A 476 -6.11 12.87 -12.77
N ALA A 477 -5.40 11.79 -13.07
CA ALA A 477 -4.82 11.53 -14.39
C ALA A 477 -5.90 11.46 -15.49
N LEU A 478 -6.99 10.73 -15.25
CA LEU A 478 -8.12 10.66 -16.20
C LEU A 478 -8.81 12.02 -16.40
N ARG A 479 -8.85 12.88 -15.37
CA ARG A 479 -9.39 14.24 -15.53
C ARG A 479 -8.47 15.11 -16.37
N ALA A 480 -7.16 15.03 -16.14
CA ALA A 480 -6.17 15.72 -16.95
C ALA A 480 -6.22 15.25 -18.40
N GLU A 481 -6.34 13.94 -18.65
CA GLU A 481 -6.47 13.39 -20.01
C GLU A 481 -7.70 13.93 -20.75
N ARG A 482 -8.84 14.04 -20.05
CA ARG A 482 -10.07 14.62 -20.63
C ARG A 482 -9.92 16.11 -20.92
N GLN A 483 -9.19 16.84 -20.08
CA GLN A 483 -8.88 18.25 -20.32
C GLN A 483 -7.97 18.41 -21.54
N ASP A 484 -6.93 17.57 -21.66
CA ASP A 484 -6.03 17.56 -22.81
C ASP A 484 -6.80 17.26 -24.11
N ARG A 485 -7.67 16.25 -24.12
CA ARG A 485 -8.51 15.95 -25.30
C ARG A 485 -9.46 17.09 -25.65
N GLY A 486 -10.09 17.72 -24.66
CA GLY A 486 -10.96 18.89 -24.88
C GLY A 486 -10.22 20.15 -25.32
N LEU A 487 -8.87 20.16 -25.32
CA LEU A 487 -8.05 21.20 -25.91
C LEU A 487 -7.57 20.85 -27.34
N GLU A 488 -7.68 19.56 -27.73
CA GLU A 488 -7.39 19.03 -29.07
C GLU A 488 -8.59 19.19 -30.02
N ASP A 489 -9.83 19.15 -29.49
CA ASP A 489 -11.10 19.50 -30.17
C ASP A 489 -11.35 21.03 -30.16
#